data_AF-A0A4S4D7Z2-F1
#
_entry.id   AF-A0A4S4D7Z2-F1
#
_cell.length_a   1.000
_cell.length_b   1.000
_cell.length_c   1.000
_cell.angle_alpha   90.00
_cell.angle_beta   90.00
_cell.angle_gamma   90.00
#
_symmetry.space_group_name_H-M   'P 1'
#
loop_
_entity.id
_entity.type
_entity.pdbx_description
1 polymer ?
#
loop_
_entity_poly.entity_id
_entity_poly.type
_entity_poly.pdbx_seq_one_letter_code
_entity_poly.pdbx_strand_id
1 'polypeptide(L)'
;MASSGGEIPGLVPEKGEPIPPGKLMSTEQRFLDKGAQMMQSLKPVNEIKQHVCTFALYSQDLTRQIETHHYLTRLNQDFIQCAVYDTDDSHGRLIETRGEGRGRGRRGRKEEGGGCELAIAAYRLAAGRRSRPIVARSSSSQQLHRRRLRLQEALENFGGVGASIQVSAGVEYIITDRIFETLPPDEQKLWHSHAYEIKSGLWVNPQVPELVLKPELENLTKTYGKFWCTWQVDRGDRLPLGPPSLMMSPQPVNLGKVRPHLVEKRDYKYKISIDDLKMSRVEIEEPEWINPQADNWKQHGKGFVILVEPIEMKKMAPFP
;
A
#
# COMPACT_ATOMS: atom_id res chain seq x y z
N MET A 1 21.05 -43.87 -19.75
CA MET A 1 20.10 -43.85 -18.62
C MET A 1 19.55 -42.44 -18.52
N ALA A 2 18.25 -42.25 -18.28
CA ALA A 2 17.68 -40.94 -17.99
C ALA A 2 17.92 -40.60 -16.52
N SER A 3 18.27 -39.34 -16.22
CA SER A 3 18.23 -38.82 -14.85
C SER A 3 16.91 -38.06 -14.67
N SER A 4 16.07 -38.54 -13.76
CA SER A 4 14.76 -37.93 -13.49
C SER A 4 14.95 -36.62 -12.71
N GLY A 5 14.66 -35.49 -13.36
CA GLY A 5 14.50 -34.21 -12.67
C GLY A 5 13.28 -34.30 -11.75
N GLY A 6 13.50 -34.38 -10.44
CA GLY A 6 12.42 -34.46 -9.46
C GLY A 6 11.68 -33.13 -9.36
N GLU A 7 10.44 -33.10 -9.85
CA GLU A 7 9.54 -31.97 -9.60
C GLU A 7 9.20 -31.94 -8.10
N ILE A 8 9.49 -30.81 -7.45
CA ILE A 8 9.11 -30.59 -6.05
C ILE A 8 7.66 -30.09 -6.02
N PRO A 9 6.71 -30.81 -5.38
CA PRO A 9 5.32 -30.37 -5.30
C PRO A 9 5.17 -29.02 -4.60
N GLY A 10 4.27 -28.17 -5.10
CA GLY A 10 3.93 -26.88 -4.47
C GLY A 10 4.29 -25.60 -5.26
N LEU A 11 4.59 -25.70 -6.57
CA LEU A 11 4.90 -24.53 -7.42
C LEU A 11 4.04 -24.46 -8.71
N VAL A 12 2.80 -24.94 -8.64
CA VAL A 12 1.76 -24.66 -9.65
C VAL A 12 0.82 -23.60 -9.07
N PRO A 13 0.87 -22.33 -9.52
CA PRO A 13 -0.06 -21.31 -9.05
C PRO A 13 -1.49 -21.66 -9.50
N GLU A 14 -2.49 -21.28 -8.70
CA GLU A 14 -3.89 -21.53 -9.05
C GLU A 14 -4.28 -20.88 -10.38
N LYS A 15 -5.26 -21.51 -11.03
CA LYS A 15 -5.58 -21.35 -12.46
C LYS A 15 -6.35 -20.05 -12.76
N GLY A 16 -5.74 -18.90 -12.46
CA GLY A 16 -6.30 -17.58 -12.71
C GLY A 16 -5.37 -16.39 -12.44
N GLU A 17 -4.34 -16.51 -11.60
CA GLU A 17 -3.53 -15.34 -11.21
C GLU A 17 -2.63 -14.81 -12.36
N PRO A 18 -2.67 -13.49 -12.68
CA PRO A 18 -1.99 -12.92 -13.84
C PRO A 18 -0.51 -12.60 -13.56
N ILE A 19 0.33 -13.64 -13.40
CA ILE A 19 1.78 -13.54 -13.10
C ILE A 19 2.47 -12.45 -13.94
N PRO A 20 3.30 -11.57 -13.35
CA PRO A 20 4.04 -10.53 -14.09
C PRO A 20 4.91 -11.10 -15.22
N PRO A 21 5.17 -10.33 -16.30
CA PRO A 21 5.96 -10.80 -17.43
C PRO A 21 7.45 -10.89 -17.05
N GLY A 22 8.04 -12.08 -17.14
CA GLY A 22 9.46 -12.29 -16.85
C GLY A 22 9.90 -13.74 -17.08
N LYS A 23 11.16 -14.03 -16.73
CA LYS A 23 11.64 -15.41 -16.53
C LYS A 23 11.29 -15.85 -15.09
N LEU A 24 11.10 -17.14 -14.87
CA LEU A 24 11.01 -17.70 -13.51
C LEU A 24 12.30 -17.45 -12.73
N MET A 25 12.20 -17.27 -11.41
CA MET A 25 13.37 -17.05 -10.55
C MET A 25 14.34 -18.24 -10.58
N SER A 26 15.59 -17.99 -10.93
CA SER A 26 16.64 -19.00 -11.00
C SER A 26 16.99 -19.55 -9.61
N THR A 27 17.59 -20.75 -9.57
CA THR A 27 18.12 -21.34 -8.34
C THR A 27 19.15 -20.43 -7.67
N GLU A 28 19.96 -19.74 -8.46
CA GLU A 28 20.94 -18.75 -7.99
C GLU A 28 20.25 -17.58 -7.28
N GLN A 29 19.20 -17.00 -7.87
CA GLN A 29 18.45 -15.91 -7.24
C GLN A 29 17.80 -16.37 -5.94
N ARG A 30 17.17 -17.56 -5.93
CA ARG A 30 16.59 -18.16 -4.70
C ARG A 30 17.62 -18.37 -3.58
N PHE A 31 18.89 -18.65 -3.93
CA PHE A 31 19.98 -18.75 -2.96
C PHE A 31 20.44 -17.37 -2.47
N LEU A 32 20.52 -16.37 -3.36
CA LEU A 32 20.82 -14.98 -2.99
C LEU A 32 19.75 -14.39 -2.08
N ASP A 33 18.47 -14.61 -2.38
CA ASP A 33 17.33 -14.12 -1.60
C ASP A 33 17.33 -14.71 -0.18
N LYS A 34 17.56 -16.03 -0.05
CA LYS A 34 17.73 -16.70 1.26
C LYS A 34 18.96 -16.20 2.02
N GLY A 35 20.08 -16.00 1.33
CA GLY A 35 21.28 -15.43 1.92
C GLY A 35 21.04 -14.01 2.45
N ALA A 36 20.32 -13.18 1.69
CA ALA A 36 19.92 -11.85 2.11
C ALA A 36 18.97 -11.90 3.32
N GLN A 37 17.95 -12.77 3.31
CA GLN A 37 17.02 -12.98 4.43
C GLN A 37 17.75 -13.38 5.73
N MET A 38 18.78 -14.22 5.64
CA MET A 38 19.58 -14.63 6.81
C MET A 38 20.57 -13.55 7.32
N MET A 39 20.98 -12.61 6.46
CA MET A 39 21.97 -11.57 6.80
C MET A 39 21.35 -10.20 7.12
N GLN A 40 20.17 -9.90 6.59
CA GLN A 40 19.53 -8.59 6.73
C GLN A 40 18.57 -8.56 7.92
N SER A 41 18.76 -7.61 8.82
CA SER A 41 17.91 -7.48 10.03
C SER A 41 16.47 -6.99 9.80
N LEU A 42 16.10 -6.62 8.56
CA LEU A 42 14.77 -6.19 8.09
C LEU A 42 13.94 -5.28 9.04
N LYS A 43 14.60 -4.48 9.88
CA LYS A 43 13.97 -3.80 11.03
C LYS A 43 12.67 -3.06 10.72
N PRO A 44 12.55 -2.21 9.67
CA PRO A 44 11.30 -1.48 9.41
C PRO A 44 10.11 -2.39 9.09
N VAL A 45 10.38 -3.57 8.50
CA VAL A 45 9.36 -4.57 8.16
C VAL A 45 8.90 -5.31 9.43
N ASN A 46 9.83 -5.58 10.36
CA ASN A 46 9.53 -6.18 11.66
C ASN A 46 8.76 -5.24 12.61
N GLU A 47 8.61 -3.95 12.26
CA GLU A 47 7.75 -3.00 12.99
C GLU A 47 6.28 -2.96 12.52
N ILE A 48 5.91 -3.72 11.49
CA ILE A 48 4.51 -4.00 11.17
C ILE A 48 3.91 -4.85 12.29
N LYS A 49 2.86 -4.35 12.97
CA LYS A 49 2.26 -5.02 14.15
C LYS A 49 0.80 -5.45 13.97
N GLN A 50 0.06 -4.86 13.04
CA GLN A 50 -1.35 -5.15 12.82
C GLN A 50 -1.63 -5.40 11.33
N HIS A 51 -2.51 -6.36 11.06
CA HIS A 51 -3.13 -6.61 9.76
C HIS A 51 -4.60 -6.22 9.84
N VAL A 52 -5.07 -5.47 8.84
CA VAL A 52 -6.47 -5.08 8.65
C VAL A 52 -6.92 -5.54 7.27
N CYS A 53 -8.06 -6.20 7.18
CA CYS A 53 -8.80 -6.36 5.94
C CYS A 53 -9.97 -5.38 5.93
N THR A 54 -10.11 -4.62 4.85
CA THR A 54 -11.33 -3.86 4.53
C THR A 54 -11.53 -3.85 3.02
N PHE A 55 -12.43 -3.02 2.50
CA PHE A 55 -12.64 -2.80 1.07
C PHE A 55 -12.27 -1.36 0.70
N ALA A 56 -11.81 -1.15 -0.54
CA ALA A 56 -11.54 0.19 -1.05
C ALA A 56 -12.21 0.40 -2.41
N LEU A 57 -12.71 1.62 -2.63
CA LEU A 57 -13.39 2.04 -3.86
C LEU A 57 -12.49 3.01 -4.63
N TYR A 58 -12.44 2.88 -5.96
CA TYR A 58 -11.72 3.85 -6.79
C TYR A 58 -12.45 5.19 -6.82
N SER A 59 -11.80 6.27 -6.39
CA SER A 59 -12.46 7.58 -6.29
C SER A 59 -12.96 8.13 -7.65
N GLN A 60 -12.33 7.72 -8.76
CA GLN A 60 -12.77 8.04 -10.12
C GLN A 60 -13.92 7.16 -10.66
N ASP A 61 -14.13 5.98 -10.05
CA ASP A 61 -15.10 4.97 -10.48
C ASP A 61 -15.47 4.09 -9.29
N LEU A 62 -16.43 4.56 -8.49
CA LEU A 62 -16.89 3.91 -7.26
C LEU A 62 -17.59 2.56 -7.53
N THR A 63 -17.83 2.20 -8.81
CA THR A 63 -18.30 0.86 -9.15
C THR A 63 -17.19 -0.19 -9.01
N ARG A 64 -15.92 0.21 -9.14
CA ARG A 64 -14.76 -0.65 -8.92
C ARG A 64 -14.40 -0.67 -7.43
N GLN A 65 -14.47 -1.87 -6.86
CA GLN A 65 -14.30 -2.14 -5.43
C GLN A 65 -13.36 -3.33 -5.27
N ILE A 66 -12.40 -3.25 -4.36
CA ILE A 66 -11.41 -4.30 -4.09
C ILE A 66 -11.35 -4.64 -2.59
N GLU A 67 -11.10 -5.91 -2.27
CA GLU A 67 -10.65 -6.36 -0.94
C GLU A 67 -9.21 -5.87 -0.74
N THR A 68 -8.87 -5.37 0.46
CA THR A 68 -7.60 -4.67 0.70
C THR A 68 -7.02 -4.99 2.06
N HIS A 69 -5.75 -5.38 2.07
CA HIS A 69 -5.04 -5.86 3.25
C HIS A 69 -3.98 -4.84 3.66
N HIS A 70 -4.28 -4.08 4.70
CA HIS A 70 -3.41 -3.05 5.23
C HIS A 70 -2.51 -3.66 6.31
N TYR A 71 -1.21 -3.45 6.19
CA TYR A 71 -0.19 -3.88 7.15
C TYR A 71 0.40 -2.63 7.82
N LEU A 72 0.07 -2.46 9.09
CA LEU A 72 0.14 -1.20 9.84
C LEU A 72 1.43 -1.11 10.67
N THR A 73 2.13 0.01 10.53
CA THR A 73 3.17 0.48 11.45
C THR A 73 2.72 1.81 12.07
N ARG A 74 2.46 1.82 13.38
CA ARG A 74 2.09 3.04 14.12
C ARG A 74 3.36 3.84 14.43
N LEU A 75 3.43 5.09 13.96
CA LEU A 75 4.58 5.97 14.19
C LEU A 75 4.43 6.80 15.46
N ASN A 76 3.20 7.15 15.82
CA ASN A 76 2.78 7.75 17.09
C ASN A 76 1.26 7.55 17.24
N GLN A 77 0.62 8.03 18.32
CA GLN A 77 -0.82 7.83 18.51
C GLN A 77 -1.72 8.48 17.45
N ASP A 78 -1.23 9.49 16.74
CA ASP A 78 -1.98 10.26 15.77
C ASP A 78 -1.60 9.95 14.32
N PHE A 79 -0.69 8.99 14.08
CA PHE A 79 -0.19 8.67 12.75
C PHE A 79 0.18 7.19 12.59
N ILE A 80 -0.50 6.52 11.65
CA ILE A 80 -0.21 5.15 11.22
C ILE A 80 0.15 5.18 9.74
N GLN A 81 1.14 4.39 9.34
CA GLN A 81 1.48 4.14 7.94
C GLN A 81 1.14 2.69 7.58
N CYS A 82 0.45 2.51 6.45
CA CYS A 82 -0.05 1.22 5.97
C CYS A 82 0.63 0.86 4.65
N ALA A 83 1.23 -0.33 4.57
CA ALA A 83 1.50 -0.98 3.28
C ALA A 83 0.24 -1.78 2.89
N VAL A 84 -0.38 -1.48 1.76
CA VAL A 84 -1.71 -1.99 1.38
C VAL A 84 -1.61 -3.00 0.24
N TYR A 85 -2.14 -4.21 0.40
CA TYR A 85 -2.02 -5.35 -0.52
C TYR A 85 -3.39 -5.78 -1.07
N ASP A 86 -3.39 -6.46 -2.23
CA ASP A 86 -4.59 -7.02 -2.88
C ASP A 86 -4.98 -8.42 -2.39
N THR A 87 -4.04 -9.10 -1.72
CA THR A 87 -4.24 -10.38 -1.02
C THR A 87 -3.37 -10.43 0.24
N ASP A 88 -3.74 -11.26 1.21
CA ASP A 88 -2.93 -11.62 2.38
C ASP A 88 -2.21 -12.97 2.22
N ASP A 89 -2.36 -13.61 1.05
CA ASP A 89 -1.52 -14.74 0.64
C ASP A 89 -0.12 -14.26 0.21
N SER A 90 0.82 -15.20 0.22
CA SER A 90 2.21 -15.16 -0.21
C SER A 90 2.49 -14.73 -1.67
N HIS A 91 1.54 -14.13 -2.38
CA HIS A 91 1.57 -13.86 -3.84
C HIS A 91 1.25 -12.40 -4.23
N GLY A 92 1.33 -11.43 -3.31
CA GLY A 92 1.06 -9.98 -3.52
C GLY A 92 1.96 -9.21 -4.53
N ARG A 93 1.56 -7.95 -4.83
CA ARG A 93 1.94 -7.05 -5.97
C ARG A 93 1.69 -5.56 -5.55
N LEU A 94 2.42 -4.40 -5.58
CA LEU A 94 3.68 -3.63 -5.88
C LEU A 94 4.50 -3.78 -7.17
N ILE A 95 4.75 -2.63 -7.81
CA ILE A 95 5.95 -1.85 -7.47
C ILE A 95 5.61 -0.33 -7.36
N GLU A 96 6.55 0.45 -6.79
CA GLU A 96 6.60 1.92 -6.80
C GLU A 96 6.35 2.51 -8.21
N THR A 97 5.93 3.78 -8.30
CA THR A 97 5.63 4.44 -9.58
C THR A 97 6.81 4.46 -10.54
N ARG A 98 6.67 3.82 -11.71
CA ARG A 98 7.59 4.02 -12.84
C ARG A 98 6.84 4.20 -14.16
N GLY A 99 6.69 5.45 -14.59
CA GLY A 99 6.07 5.77 -15.87
C GLY A 99 7.06 5.68 -17.04
N GLU A 100 6.76 4.84 -18.04
CA GLU A 100 7.42 4.87 -19.35
C GLU A 100 6.39 5.09 -20.47
N GLY A 101 6.57 6.19 -21.22
CA GLY A 101 5.78 6.48 -22.41
C GLY A 101 6.29 5.73 -23.64
N ARG A 102 5.44 4.95 -24.30
CA ARG A 102 5.80 4.20 -25.52
C ARG A 102 5.94 5.12 -26.74
N GLY A 103 7.17 5.51 -27.08
CA GLY A 103 7.48 6.15 -28.36
C GLY A 103 7.32 5.19 -29.55
N ARG A 104 6.50 5.54 -30.55
CA ARG A 104 6.48 4.84 -31.86
C ARG A 104 7.60 5.39 -32.75
N GLY A 105 8.54 4.53 -33.14
CA GLY A 105 9.72 4.95 -33.91
C GLY A 105 9.48 5.16 -35.42
N ARG A 106 10.29 6.03 -36.02
CA ARG A 106 10.65 6.05 -37.45
C ARG A 106 12.18 6.16 -37.57
N ARG A 107 12.77 5.55 -38.61
CA ARG A 107 14.24 5.45 -38.81
C ARG A 107 14.83 6.76 -39.34
N GLY A 108 16.04 7.14 -38.90
CA GLY A 108 16.78 8.27 -39.48
C GLY A 108 18.22 8.46 -38.97
N ARG A 109 19.19 7.79 -39.62
CA ARG A 109 20.67 7.92 -39.45
C ARG A 109 21.28 7.61 -38.06
N LYS A 110 22.61 7.47 -38.07
CA LYS A 110 23.49 7.34 -36.91
C LYS A 110 24.19 8.68 -36.66
N GLU A 111 24.42 8.99 -35.40
CA GLU A 111 25.55 9.79 -34.90
C GLU A 111 25.95 9.23 -33.53
N GLU A 112 27.16 9.52 -33.05
CA GLU A 112 27.78 8.83 -31.91
C GLU A 112 27.88 9.71 -30.66
N GLY A 113 27.74 9.10 -29.48
CA GLY A 113 28.06 9.71 -28.19
C GLY A 113 26.92 10.50 -27.52
N GLY A 114 26.72 10.25 -26.23
CA GLY A 114 25.70 10.92 -25.40
C GLY A 114 25.17 9.99 -24.31
N GLY A 115 25.17 10.44 -23.06
CA GLY A 115 24.63 9.66 -21.93
C GLY A 115 23.10 9.72 -21.86
N CYS A 116 22.49 8.71 -21.23
CA CYS A 116 21.04 8.68 -21.01
C CYS A 116 20.62 9.76 -19.99
N GLU A 117 19.97 10.83 -20.46
CA GLU A 117 19.36 11.82 -19.56
C GLU A 117 18.13 11.25 -18.85
N LEU A 118 18.09 11.33 -17.51
CA LEU A 118 16.89 11.02 -16.73
C LEU A 118 15.94 12.22 -16.75
N ALA A 119 14.76 12.06 -17.37
CA ALA A 119 13.67 13.02 -17.24
C ALA A 119 13.02 12.91 -15.85
N ILE A 120 13.13 13.96 -15.03
CA ILE A 120 12.50 14.03 -13.71
C ILE A 120 11.07 14.57 -13.86
N ALA A 121 10.07 13.74 -13.56
CA ALA A 121 8.67 14.15 -13.53
C ALA A 121 8.37 14.97 -12.25
N ALA A 122 8.26 16.29 -12.40
CA ALA A 122 7.97 17.19 -11.29
C ALA A 122 6.44 17.35 -11.06
N TYR A 123 5.88 16.57 -10.13
CA TYR A 123 4.51 16.77 -9.66
C TYR A 123 4.36 18.14 -8.99
N ARG A 124 3.37 18.94 -9.40
CA ARG A 124 3.02 20.22 -8.78
C ARG A 124 1.69 20.13 -8.04
N LEU A 125 1.74 20.01 -6.71
CA LEU A 125 0.69 20.49 -5.84
C LEU A 125 1.02 21.94 -5.45
N ALA A 126 0.08 22.86 -5.66
CA ALA A 126 0.34 24.30 -5.62
C ALA A 126 -0.10 24.95 -4.30
N ALA A 127 0.71 24.81 -3.26
CA ALA A 127 0.62 25.61 -2.03
C ALA A 127 2.01 26.12 -1.66
N GLY A 128 2.15 27.41 -1.32
CA GLY A 128 3.48 28.03 -1.24
C GLY A 128 3.71 28.94 -0.05
N ARG A 129 4.79 28.66 0.70
CA ARG A 129 5.82 29.66 1.06
C ARG A 129 7.12 29.01 1.55
N ARG A 130 8.22 29.75 1.42
CA ARG A 130 9.62 29.29 1.48
C ARG A 130 10.07 28.89 2.89
N SER A 131 10.90 27.86 2.98
CA SER A 131 11.93 27.67 4.02
C SER A 131 13.29 27.40 3.36
N ARG A 132 14.40 27.56 4.09
CA ARG A 132 15.78 27.55 3.56
C ARG A 132 16.47 26.18 3.71
N PRO A 133 17.39 25.80 2.80
CA PRO A 133 18.12 24.54 2.90
C PRO A 133 19.15 24.54 4.04
N ILE A 134 19.33 23.39 4.68
CA ILE A 134 20.43 23.10 5.61
C ILE A 134 21.39 22.13 4.92
N VAL A 135 22.68 22.44 4.91
CA VAL A 135 23.72 21.57 4.33
C VAL A 135 24.33 20.70 5.43
N ALA A 136 24.15 19.38 5.32
CA ALA A 136 24.85 18.40 6.15
C ALA A 136 26.04 17.81 5.39
N ARG A 137 27.23 17.80 5.99
CA ARG A 137 28.43 17.17 5.45
C ARG A 137 28.58 15.74 6.00
N SER A 138 29.15 14.85 5.20
CA SER A 138 29.53 13.50 5.61
C SER A 138 30.73 13.49 6.56
N SER A 139 30.75 12.54 7.49
CA SER A 139 31.93 12.14 8.26
C SER A 139 32.08 10.61 8.22
N SER A 140 33.29 10.12 8.47
CA SER A 140 33.74 8.82 7.96
C SER A 140 34.13 7.79 9.03
N SER A 141 33.65 6.56 8.83
CA SER A 141 34.38 5.30 9.05
C SER A 141 34.71 4.82 10.48
N GLN A 142 34.75 3.49 10.60
CA GLN A 142 35.42 2.70 11.65
C GLN A 142 35.11 2.97 13.15
N GLN A 143 34.22 2.15 13.72
CA GLN A 143 34.49 1.45 14.99
C GLN A 143 33.58 0.20 15.17
N LEU A 144 33.93 -0.67 16.14
CA LEU A 144 33.23 -1.91 16.58
C LEU A 144 33.47 -3.24 15.81
N HIS A 145 34.73 -3.61 15.59
CA HIS A 145 35.13 -4.96 15.13
C HIS A 145 35.20 -6.04 16.26
N ARG A 146 34.40 -5.97 17.33
CA ARG A 146 34.51 -6.91 18.49
C ARG A 146 33.19 -7.33 19.16
N ARG A 147 32.30 -8.01 18.42
CA ARG A 147 31.27 -8.93 18.98
C ARG A 147 31.01 -10.15 18.06
N ARG A 148 32.07 -10.80 17.56
CA ARG A 148 31.99 -11.99 16.68
C ARG A 148 32.49 -13.25 17.39
N LEU A 149 31.73 -13.71 18.39
CA LEU A 149 31.77 -15.03 19.07
C LEU A 149 30.62 -15.03 20.10
N ARG A 150 29.95 -16.17 20.34
CA ARG A 150 28.66 -16.31 21.06
C ARG A 150 27.41 -15.79 20.30
N LEU A 151 27.23 -16.21 19.05
CA LEU A 151 25.94 -16.07 18.33
C LEU A 151 25.69 -17.21 17.33
N GLN A 152 26.28 -18.39 17.60
CA GLN A 152 26.23 -19.56 16.72
C GLN A 152 25.43 -20.73 17.32
N GLU A 153 25.08 -20.68 18.61
CA GLU A 153 24.24 -21.66 19.33
C GLU A 153 22.80 -21.16 19.54
N ALA A 154 22.44 -19.99 19.00
CA ALA A 154 21.12 -19.38 19.14
C ALA A 154 20.22 -19.53 17.89
N LEU A 155 20.71 -20.22 16.84
CA LEU A 155 20.08 -20.26 15.51
C LEU A 155 19.18 -21.48 15.25
N GLU A 156 19.12 -22.45 16.18
CA GLU A 156 18.40 -23.72 15.94
C GLU A 156 16.95 -23.72 16.46
N ASN A 157 16.52 -22.71 17.24
CA ASN A 157 15.24 -22.71 17.96
C ASN A 157 14.24 -21.59 17.56
N PHE A 158 14.41 -20.95 16.39
CA PHE A 158 13.41 -20.01 15.85
C PHE A 158 12.84 -20.48 14.50
N GLY A 159 12.05 -21.55 14.56
CA GLY A 159 11.07 -21.84 13.51
C GLY A 159 9.93 -20.84 13.55
N GLY A 160 9.96 -19.83 12.68
CA GLY A 160 8.95 -18.78 12.59
C GLY A 160 8.73 -18.37 11.13
N VAL A 161 7.57 -18.75 10.59
CA VAL A 161 7.11 -18.59 9.19
C VAL A 161 7.84 -17.49 8.41
N GLY A 162 8.69 -17.91 7.47
CA GLY A 162 9.35 -17.01 6.53
C GLY A 162 8.38 -16.48 5.49
N ALA A 163 7.53 -15.52 5.87
CA ALA A 163 6.67 -14.81 4.94
C ALA A 163 7.53 -14.09 3.90
N SER A 164 7.40 -14.48 2.63
CA SER A 164 7.79 -13.64 1.52
C SER A 164 6.88 -12.42 1.54
N ILE A 165 7.34 -11.32 2.17
CA ILE A 165 6.66 -10.01 2.14
C ILE A 165 6.89 -9.42 0.75
N GLN A 166 6.26 -10.07 -0.21
CA GLN A 166 6.17 -9.65 -1.59
C GLN A 166 4.92 -8.77 -1.71
N VAL A 167 5.16 -7.54 -1.25
CA VAL A 167 4.96 -6.34 -2.06
C VAL A 167 3.49 -5.85 -2.22
N SER A 168 3.22 -4.59 -1.85
CA SER A 168 1.88 -3.99 -1.69
C SER A 168 1.28 -3.22 -2.91
N ALA A 169 -0.03 -3.31 -3.15
CA ALA A 169 -0.76 -2.61 -4.23
C ALA A 169 -0.86 -1.09 -4.06
N GLY A 170 -0.51 -0.55 -2.89
CA GLY A 170 -0.39 0.88 -2.63
C GLY A 170 0.00 1.22 -1.19
N VAL A 171 -0.11 2.49 -0.83
CA VAL A 171 0.24 3.03 0.50
C VAL A 171 -0.90 3.89 1.02
N GLU A 172 -1.24 3.71 2.30
CA GLU A 172 -2.16 4.57 3.02
C GLU A 172 -1.48 5.22 4.24
N TYR A 173 -1.94 6.43 4.55
CA TYR A 173 -1.65 7.12 5.80
C TYR A 173 -2.96 7.32 6.55
N ILE A 174 -2.96 7.02 7.85
CA ILE A 174 -4.11 7.22 8.74
C ILE A 174 -3.72 8.23 9.81
N ILE A 175 -4.59 9.22 10.03
CA ILE A 175 -4.40 10.28 11.04
C ILE A 175 -5.65 10.49 11.89
N THR A 176 -5.47 11.00 13.11
CA THR A 176 -6.59 11.45 13.95
C THR A 176 -7.25 12.71 13.39
N ASP A 177 -8.54 12.87 13.68
CA ASP A 177 -9.30 14.11 13.54
C ASP A 177 -8.50 15.38 13.87
N ARG A 178 -7.78 15.38 15.00
CA ARG A 178 -6.99 16.52 15.48
C ARG A 178 -5.86 16.94 14.53
N ILE A 179 -5.29 16.01 13.75
CA ILE A 179 -4.35 16.36 12.68
C ILE A 179 -5.11 16.72 11.40
N PHE A 180 -6.17 15.98 11.07
CA PHE A 180 -6.97 16.21 9.87
C PHE A 180 -7.55 17.64 9.79
N GLU A 181 -8.07 18.17 10.91
CA GLU A 181 -8.60 19.54 11.00
C GLU A 181 -7.54 20.63 10.81
N THR A 182 -6.23 20.29 10.87
CA THR A 182 -5.14 21.23 10.57
C THR A 182 -4.72 21.25 9.11
N LEU A 183 -5.22 20.31 8.29
CA LEU A 183 -4.86 20.22 6.88
C LEU A 183 -5.54 21.33 6.06
N PRO A 184 -4.91 21.83 4.97
CA PRO A 184 -5.57 22.72 4.04
C PRO A 184 -6.85 22.11 3.45
N PRO A 185 -7.94 22.88 3.24
CA PRO A 185 -9.21 22.32 2.75
C PRO A 185 -9.12 21.58 1.41
N ASP A 186 -8.18 21.92 0.53
CA ASP A 186 -7.96 21.18 -0.73
C ASP A 186 -7.20 19.86 -0.54
N GLU A 187 -6.40 19.75 0.53
CA GLU A 187 -5.74 18.51 0.93
C GLU A 187 -6.73 17.59 1.66
N GLN A 188 -7.59 18.15 2.53
CA GLN A 188 -8.67 17.42 3.24
C GLN A 188 -9.58 16.62 2.29
N LYS A 189 -9.86 17.15 1.08
CA LYS A 189 -10.67 16.50 0.03
C LYS A 189 -10.09 15.20 -0.52
N LEU A 190 -8.82 14.92 -0.22
CA LEU A 190 -8.12 13.72 -0.64
C LEU A 190 -8.17 12.59 0.42
N TRP A 191 -8.92 12.77 1.51
CA TRP A 191 -9.06 11.78 2.59
C TRP A 191 -10.50 11.27 2.69
N HIS A 192 -10.64 10.10 3.31
CA HIS A 192 -11.92 9.47 3.62
C HIS A 192 -12.06 9.18 5.14
N SER A 193 -13.26 8.93 5.63
CA SER A 193 -13.53 8.66 7.06
C SER A 193 -13.71 7.16 7.36
N HIS A 194 -13.07 6.63 8.42
CA HIS A 194 -13.14 5.20 8.76
C HIS A 194 -14.37 4.81 9.62
N ALA A 195 -15.12 5.81 10.12
CA ALA A 195 -16.24 5.58 11.05
C ALA A 195 -17.28 4.56 10.53
N TYR A 196 -17.66 4.66 9.26
CA TYR A 196 -18.67 3.78 8.67
C TYR A 196 -18.19 2.33 8.52
N GLU A 197 -17.02 2.11 7.93
CA GLU A 197 -16.51 0.76 7.70
C GLU A 197 -16.22 0.00 9.00
N ILE A 198 -15.80 0.71 10.05
CA ILE A 198 -15.61 0.13 11.37
C ILE A 198 -16.96 -0.31 11.96
N LYS A 199 -17.94 0.59 12.09
CA LYS A 199 -19.23 0.26 12.71
C LYS A 199 -20.11 -0.68 11.87
N SER A 200 -19.89 -0.76 10.57
CA SER A 200 -20.62 -1.70 9.68
C SER A 200 -20.01 -3.11 9.61
N GLY A 201 -18.87 -3.38 10.27
CA GLY A 201 -18.21 -4.69 10.21
C GLY A 201 -17.40 -4.93 8.93
N LEU A 202 -17.15 -3.88 8.13
CA LEU A 202 -16.30 -3.95 6.93
C LEU A 202 -14.81 -3.93 7.27
N TRP A 203 -14.39 -3.09 8.23
CA TRP A 203 -13.04 -3.14 8.80
C TRP A 203 -12.89 -4.33 9.74
N VAL A 204 -11.93 -5.23 9.50
CA VAL A 204 -11.63 -6.34 10.40
C VAL A 204 -10.13 -6.53 10.58
N ASN A 205 -9.71 -7.01 11.74
CA ASN A 205 -8.34 -7.45 11.98
C ASN A 205 -8.35 -8.98 12.06
N PRO A 206 -7.99 -9.70 10.98
CA PRO A 206 -8.07 -11.16 10.95
C PRO A 206 -7.32 -11.80 12.12
N GLN A 207 -7.89 -12.88 12.68
CA GLN A 207 -7.35 -13.65 13.80
C GLN A 207 -7.27 -12.90 15.16
N VAL A 208 -7.62 -11.61 15.23
CA VAL A 208 -7.70 -10.85 16.49
C VAL A 208 -9.12 -10.93 17.06
N PRO A 209 -9.32 -11.38 18.33
CA PRO A 209 -10.65 -11.39 18.93
C PRO A 209 -11.21 -9.97 19.12
N GLU A 210 -12.46 -9.78 18.73
CA GLU A 210 -13.17 -8.48 18.77
C GLU A 210 -13.13 -7.80 20.17
N LEU A 211 -13.18 -8.58 21.26
CA LEU A 211 -13.07 -8.08 22.64
C LEU A 211 -11.72 -7.39 22.94
N VAL A 212 -10.64 -7.82 22.28
CA VAL A 212 -9.31 -7.20 22.39
C VAL A 212 -9.19 -5.99 21.46
N LEU A 213 -9.94 -6.00 20.35
CA LEU A 213 -9.87 -5.01 19.29
C LEU A 213 -10.74 -3.76 19.56
N LYS A 214 -11.89 -3.92 20.21
CA LYS A 214 -12.90 -2.86 20.39
C LYS A 214 -12.36 -1.51 20.92
N PRO A 215 -11.47 -1.46 21.94
CA PRO A 215 -10.88 -0.19 22.39
C PRO A 215 -9.98 0.50 21.35
N GLU A 216 -9.39 -0.24 20.41
CA GLU A 216 -8.67 0.35 19.28
C GLU A 216 -9.66 0.87 18.23
N LEU A 217 -10.75 0.16 17.96
CA LEU A 217 -11.80 0.61 17.04
C LEU A 217 -12.45 1.93 17.48
N GLU A 218 -12.65 2.13 18.78
CA GLU A 218 -13.18 3.37 19.39
C GLU A 218 -12.26 4.59 19.14
N ASN A 219 -10.96 4.37 18.93
CA ASN A 219 -10.03 5.41 18.49
C ASN A 219 -10.05 5.54 16.96
N LEU A 220 -10.06 4.42 16.22
CA LEU A 220 -10.03 4.41 14.76
C LEU A 220 -11.29 4.98 14.11
N THR A 221 -12.49 4.92 14.73
CA THR A 221 -13.68 5.62 14.19
C THR A 221 -13.49 7.13 14.06
N LYS A 222 -12.56 7.71 14.84
CA LYS A 222 -12.22 9.15 14.89
C LYS A 222 -10.99 9.47 14.01
N THR A 223 -10.67 8.59 13.04
CA THR A 223 -9.53 8.75 12.12
C THR A 223 -9.94 8.87 10.65
N TYR A 224 -9.05 9.47 9.87
CA TYR A 224 -9.17 9.70 8.42
C TYR A 224 -8.02 9.04 7.66
N GLY A 225 -8.29 8.47 6.49
CA GLY A 225 -7.34 7.75 5.65
C GLY A 225 -7.07 8.42 4.31
N LYS A 226 -5.83 8.35 3.83
CA LYS A 226 -5.41 8.76 2.47
C LYS A 226 -4.66 7.62 1.78
N PHE A 227 -5.40 6.83 1.02
CA PHE A 227 -4.90 5.66 0.30
C PHE A 227 -4.63 5.95 -1.18
N TRP A 228 -3.37 5.77 -1.60
CA TRP A 228 -2.95 5.77 -3.00
C TRP A 228 -2.66 4.35 -3.49
N CYS A 229 -3.49 3.84 -4.41
CA CYS A 229 -3.24 2.60 -5.13
C CYS A 229 -2.26 2.85 -6.29
N THR A 230 -1.14 2.12 -6.33
CA THR A 230 -0.13 2.21 -7.41
C THR A 230 -0.24 1.07 -8.43
N TRP A 231 -0.89 -0.06 -8.08
CA TRP A 231 -1.18 -1.15 -9.02
C TRP A 231 -2.66 -1.51 -9.02
N GLN A 232 -3.33 -1.21 -10.13
CA GLN A 232 -4.74 -1.51 -10.35
C GLN A 232 -4.97 -2.96 -10.78
N VAL A 233 -4.68 -3.92 -9.89
CA VAL A 233 -4.71 -5.36 -10.19
C VAL A 233 -6.06 -5.86 -10.71
N ASP A 234 -7.17 -5.21 -10.33
CA ASP A 234 -8.54 -5.54 -10.77
C ASP A 234 -8.77 -5.34 -12.28
N ARG A 235 -7.92 -4.55 -12.95
CA ARG A 235 -7.90 -4.44 -14.42
C ARG A 235 -7.26 -5.63 -15.13
N GLY A 236 -6.62 -6.55 -14.39
CA GLY A 236 -5.77 -7.60 -14.97
C GLY A 236 -4.44 -7.10 -15.55
N ASP A 237 -4.02 -5.86 -15.22
CA ASP A 237 -2.73 -5.35 -15.66
C ASP A 237 -1.60 -6.18 -15.04
N ARG A 238 -0.75 -6.81 -15.86
CA ARG A 238 0.38 -7.64 -15.40
C ARG A 238 1.58 -6.84 -14.87
N LEU A 239 1.47 -5.50 -14.79
CA LEU A 239 2.44 -4.53 -14.29
C LEU A 239 1.67 -3.30 -13.76
N PRO A 240 2.22 -2.49 -12.83
CA PRO A 240 1.61 -1.22 -12.43
C PRO A 240 1.63 -0.22 -13.61
N LEU A 241 0.47 0.03 -14.24
CA LEU A 241 0.35 0.88 -15.44
C LEU A 241 -0.50 2.13 -15.20
N GLY A 242 0.14 3.29 -15.35
CA GLY A 242 -0.48 4.62 -15.25
C GLY A 242 -0.07 5.38 -13.98
N PRO A 243 -0.72 6.50 -13.67
CA PRO A 243 -0.55 7.19 -12.40
C PRO A 243 -1.22 6.44 -11.24
N PRO A 244 -0.85 6.72 -9.98
CA PRO A 244 -1.58 6.26 -8.81
C PRO A 244 -3.05 6.72 -8.86
N SER A 245 -3.95 5.87 -8.36
CA SER A 245 -5.36 6.21 -8.13
C SER A 245 -5.59 6.53 -6.66
N LEU A 246 -6.38 7.57 -6.41
CA LEU A 246 -6.88 7.85 -5.06
C LEU A 246 -8.02 6.89 -4.72
N MET A 247 -7.97 6.30 -3.53
CA MET A 247 -8.93 5.30 -3.06
C MET A 247 -9.75 5.84 -1.88
N MET A 248 -11.00 5.38 -1.78
CA MET A 248 -11.97 5.81 -0.79
C MET A 248 -12.48 4.63 0.03
N SER A 249 -12.64 4.86 1.34
CA SER A 249 -13.33 3.96 2.25
C SER A 249 -14.82 3.79 1.87
N PRO A 250 -15.47 2.65 2.17
CA PRO A 250 -16.90 2.46 2.07
C PRO A 250 -17.69 3.49 2.87
N GLN A 251 -18.89 3.81 2.41
CA GLN A 251 -19.74 4.85 3.00
C GLN A 251 -21.24 4.47 2.90
N PRO A 252 -22.12 4.99 3.77
CA PRO A 252 -23.53 4.56 3.84
C PRO A 252 -24.39 4.95 2.63
N VAL A 253 -23.87 5.80 1.74
CA VAL A 253 -24.53 6.23 0.48
C VAL A 253 -24.49 5.13 -0.58
N ASN A 254 -25.43 5.12 -1.53
CA ASN A 254 -25.61 4.02 -2.48
C ASN A 254 -24.33 3.64 -3.26
N LEU A 255 -23.55 4.63 -3.73
CA LEU A 255 -22.29 4.41 -4.45
C LEU A 255 -21.13 3.95 -3.54
N GLY A 256 -21.25 4.11 -2.22
CA GLY A 256 -20.23 3.75 -1.23
C GLY A 256 -20.40 2.36 -0.61
N LYS A 257 -21.51 1.67 -0.89
CA LYS A 257 -21.79 0.35 -0.32
C LYS A 257 -20.99 -0.73 -1.03
N VAL A 258 -20.35 -1.59 -0.25
CA VAL A 258 -19.66 -2.78 -0.77
C VAL A 258 -20.68 -3.77 -1.33
N ARG A 259 -20.39 -4.36 -2.49
CA ARG A 259 -21.22 -5.41 -3.10
C ARG A 259 -21.31 -6.63 -2.17
N PRO A 260 -22.51 -7.18 -1.88
CA PRO A 260 -22.67 -8.28 -0.91
C PRO A 260 -21.74 -9.48 -1.14
N HIS A 261 -21.60 -9.97 -2.38
CA HIS A 261 -20.72 -11.11 -2.70
C HIS A 261 -19.23 -10.89 -2.37
N LEU A 262 -18.75 -9.63 -2.28
CA LEU A 262 -17.39 -9.33 -1.84
C LEU A 262 -17.25 -9.51 -0.32
N VAL A 263 -18.28 -9.07 0.43
CA VAL A 263 -18.38 -9.29 1.87
C VAL A 263 -18.53 -10.79 2.17
N GLU A 264 -19.44 -11.49 1.49
CA GLU A 264 -19.66 -12.94 1.64
C GLU A 264 -18.37 -13.75 1.41
N LYS A 265 -17.58 -13.40 0.38
CA LYS A 265 -16.27 -14.02 0.11
C LYS A 265 -15.28 -13.79 1.26
N ARG A 266 -15.18 -12.56 1.75
CA ARG A 266 -14.30 -12.14 2.85
C ARG A 266 -14.70 -12.80 4.17
N ASP A 267 -16.00 -12.85 4.45
CA ASP A 267 -16.58 -13.45 5.64
C ASP A 267 -16.36 -14.97 5.67
N TYR A 268 -16.58 -15.65 4.54
CA TYR A 268 -16.25 -17.07 4.37
C TYR A 268 -14.75 -17.36 4.56
N LYS A 269 -13.88 -16.54 3.96
CA LYS A 269 -12.42 -16.64 4.05
C LYS A 269 -11.91 -16.59 5.50
N TYR A 270 -12.41 -15.64 6.31
CA TYR A 270 -11.99 -15.47 7.70
C TYR A 270 -12.87 -16.16 8.74
N LYS A 271 -13.98 -16.79 8.33
CA LYS A 271 -14.97 -17.46 9.19
C LYS A 271 -15.60 -16.50 10.21
N ILE A 272 -16.03 -15.35 9.70
CA ILE A 272 -16.67 -14.26 10.45
C ILE A 272 -18.06 -13.96 9.87
N SER A 273 -18.79 -13.06 10.52
CA SER A 273 -20.13 -12.60 10.10
C SER A 273 -20.18 -11.08 10.24
N ILE A 274 -20.46 -10.37 9.14
CA ILE A 274 -20.60 -8.91 9.14
C ILE A 274 -21.72 -8.43 10.07
N ASP A 275 -22.83 -9.16 10.17
CA ASP A 275 -23.94 -8.78 11.06
C ASP A 275 -23.58 -8.97 12.55
N ASP A 276 -22.83 -10.03 12.89
CA ASP A 276 -22.34 -10.22 14.27
C ASP A 276 -21.34 -9.12 14.67
N LEU A 277 -20.42 -8.77 13.76
CA LEU A 277 -19.45 -7.68 13.95
C LEU A 277 -20.11 -6.31 14.05
N LYS A 278 -21.16 -6.06 13.27
CA LYS A 278 -21.97 -4.85 13.33
C LYS A 278 -22.78 -4.78 14.64
N MET A 279 -23.23 -5.93 15.16
CA MET A 279 -23.89 -6.00 16.47
C MET A 279 -22.91 -5.78 17.63
N SER A 280 -21.71 -6.37 17.63
CA SER A 280 -20.71 -6.15 18.70
C SER A 280 -20.22 -4.69 18.79
N ARG A 281 -20.32 -3.95 17.69
CA ARG A 281 -19.88 -2.55 17.53
C ARG A 281 -20.99 -1.51 17.69
N VAL A 282 -22.21 -1.91 18.03
CA VAL A 282 -23.34 -0.98 18.22
C VAL A 282 -23.06 0.11 19.27
N GLU A 283 -22.26 -0.24 20.30
CA GLU A 283 -21.86 0.66 21.40
C GLU A 283 -20.70 1.59 21.03
N ILE A 284 -20.01 1.39 19.90
CA ILE A 284 -18.91 2.26 19.49
C ILE A 284 -19.49 3.62 19.05
N GLU A 285 -19.02 4.70 19.66
CA GLU A 285 -19.43 6.05 19.29
C GLU A 285 -19.12 6.35 17.82
N GLU A 286 -20.09 6.95 17.14
CA GLU A 286 -19.82 7.68 15.90
C GLU A 286 -19.24 9.06 16.25
N PRO A 287 -18.30 9.62 15.47
CA PRO A 287 -17.93 11.03 15.61
C PRO A 287 -19.18 11.90 15.44
N GLU A 288 -19.46 12.80 16.40
CA GLU A 288 -20.61 13.73 16.35
C GLU A 288 -20.62 14.56 15.05
N TRP A 289 -19.44 14.78 14.48
CA TRP A 289 -19.20 15.46 13.23
C TRP A 289 -18.12 14.73 12.43
N ILE A 290 -18.44 14.34 11.19
CA ILE A 290 -17.44 13.97 10.18
C ILE A 290 -17.29 15.19 9.26
N ASN A 291 -16.05 15.64 9.06
CA ASN A 291 -15.80 16.87 8.32
C ASN A 291 -16.25 16.74 6.84
N PRO A 292 -17.07 17.68 6.32
CA PRO A 292 -17.61 17.62 4.97
C PRO A 292 -16.58 17.85 3.84
N GLN A 293 -15.32 18.17 4.15
CA GLN A 293 -14.24 18.09 3.18
C GLN A 293 -13.74 16.65 3.00
N ALA A 294 -13.74 15.82 4.07
CA ALA A 294 -13.48 14.39 3.91
C ALA A 294 -14.60 13.70 3.12
N ASP A 295 -14.28 12.57 2.48
CA ASP A 295 -15.18 11.82 1.61
C ASP A 295 -15.86 12.70 0.53
N ASN A 296 -15.16 13.73 0.02
CA ASN A 296 -15.74 14.83 -0.79
C ASN A 296 -16.58 14.37 -2.01
N TRP A 297 -16.30 13.17 -2.50
CA TRP A 297 -17.06 12.50 -3.55
C TRP A 297 -18.54 12.27 -3.21
N LYS A 298 -18.94 12.15 -1.94
CA LYS A 298 -20.34 12.00 -1.50
C LYS A 298 -21.23 13.15 -1.98
N GLN A 299 -20.67 14.36 -2.07
CA GLN A 299 -21.37 15.57 -2.49
C GLN A 299 -21.39 15.74 -4.02
N HIS A 300 -20.35 15.28 -4.70
CA HIS A 300 -20.10 15.58 -6.12
C HIS A 300 -20.30 14.37 -7.06
N GLY A 301 -20.52 13.17 -6.52
CA GLY A 301 -20.64 11.91 -7.26
C GLY A 301 -19.34 11.42 -7.91
N LYS A 302 -18.21 12.12 -7.70
CA LYS A 302 -16.88 11.85 -8.27
C LYS A 302 -15.80 12.31 -7.31
N GLY A 303 -14.68 11.57 -7.25
CA GLY A 303 -13.47 11.97 -6.54
C GLY A 303 -12.35 12.49 -7.45
N PHE A 304 -11.13 12.53 -6.92
CA PHE A 304 -9.97 13.18 -7.54
C PHE A 304 -9.11 12.20 -8.36
N VAL A 305 -8.55 12.70 -9.47
CA VAL A 305 -7.74 11.90 -10.40
C VAL A 305 -6.39 12.57 -10.62
N ILE A 306 -5.30 11.80 -10.54
CA ILE A 306 -3.99 12.29 -11.01
C ILE A 306 -3.99 12.27 -12.53
N LEU A 307 -3.99 13.46 -13.13
CA LEU A 307 -3.75 13.64 -14.57
C LEU A 307 -2.25 13.78 -14.83
N VAL A 308 -1.75 13.09 -15.86
CA VAL A 308 -0.35 13.15 -16.29
C VAL A 308 -0.28 13.91 -17.60
N GLU A 309 0.06 15.20 -17.52
CA GLU A 309 0.17 16.08 -18.68
C GLU A 309 1.62 16.12 -19.21
N PRO A 310 1.85 15.97 -20.52
CA PRO A 310 3.19 16.12 -21.11
C PRO A 310 3.55 17.61 -21.18
N ILE A 311 4.53 18.03 -20.38
CA ILE A 311 5.05 19.41 -20.35
C ILE A 311 6.41 19.45 -21.04
N GLU A 312 6.64 20.42 -21.93
CA GLU A 312 7.95 20.65 -22.53
C GLU A 312 8.94 21.12 -21.44
N MET A 313 10.00 20.34 -21.21
CA MET A 313 11.06 20.73 -20.27
C MET A 313 11.83 21.93 -20.81
N LYS A 314 11.81 23.04 -20.08
CA LYS A 314 12.63 24.21 -20.40
C LYS A 314 14.11 23.84 -20.28
N LYS A 315 14.78 23.69 -21.43
CA LYS A 315 16.19 23.29 -21.57
C LYS A 315 17.19 24.20 -20.82
N MET A 316 16.76 25.39 -20.41
CA MET A 316 17.48 26.25 -19.48
C MET A 316 16.57 26.60 -18.31
N ALA A 317 16.87 26.04 -17.14
CA ALA A 317 16.51 26.65 -15.87
C ALA A 317 17.67 27.57 -15.46
N PRO A 318 17.42 28.84 -15.08
CA PRO A 318 18.46 29.65 -14.44
C PRO A 318 18.86 28.98 -13.12
N PHE A 319 20.15 28.74 -12.95
CA PHE A 319 20.69 28.16 -11.71
C PHE A 319 20.53 29.18 -10.56
N PRO A 320 20.04 28.78 -9.37
CA PRO A 320 19.75 29.69 -8.26
C PRO A 320 20.98 30.16 -7.47
#